data_AF-A0AAU4XQ24-F1
#
_entry.id   AF-A0AAU4XQ24-F1
#
_cell.length_a   1.000
_cell.length_b   1.000
_cell.length_c   1.000
_cell.angle_alpha   90.00
_cell.angle_beta   90.00
_cell.angle_gamma   90.00
#
_symmetry.space_group_name_H-M   'P 1'
#
loop_
_entity.id
_entity.type
_entity.pdbx_description
1 polymer ?
#
loop_
_entity_poly.entity_id
_entity_poly.type
_entity_poly.pdbx_seq_one_letter_code
_entity_poly.pdbx_strand_id
1 'polypeptide(L)'
;MTSSSEIYIESTETDPAVQAQGALQQIQQLLRGKLTTLTEVEPVADAREPLRTALIDFCTSDLHRYLSACDQALYATASGAAETRLLVRALRTTARVLDQYIDKLSSADDATSAAAIARAIEAALWAHLLVERTVLLPALVGLPGADLPALVADLETLLGGGRLESPAVVDVRELPHGQRHPRIFARFARLAPGETFTLVNNHDPKPLRREFQAAYPDAFTWEYVESGPEQWQIRVGRQAGTED
;
A
#
# COMPACT_ATOMS: atom_id res chain seq x y z
N MET A 1 7.33 43.03 19.58
CA MET A 1 7.75 41.83 18.83
C MET A 1 7.81 40.66 19.80
N THR A 2 6.67 40.04 20.07
CA THR A 2 6.57 38.87 20.95
C THR A 2 6.68 37.62 20.08
N SER A 3 7.78 36.91 20.27
CA SER A 3 8.06 35.61 19.65
C SER A 3 7.04 34.59 20.16
N SER A 4 6.24 34.00 19.27
CA SER A 4 5.42 32.83 19.59
C SER A 4 6.37 31.64 19.74
N SER A 5 6.47 31.11 20.96
CA SER A 5 7.11 29.82 21.20
C SER A 5 6.19 28.72 20.67
N GLU A 6 6.60 28.05 19.59
CA GLU A 6 6.01 26.78 19.16
C GLU A 6 6.31 25.73 20.23
N ILE A 7 5.26 25.20 20.87
CA ILE A 7 5.35 24.09 21.80
C ILE A 7 5.47 22.82 20.95
N TYR A 8 6.67 22.25 20.87
CA TYR A 8 6.91 20.95 20.27
C TYR A 8 6.50 19.88 21.29
N ILE A 9 5.31 19.28 21.13
CA ILE A 9 4.93 18.09 21.90
C ILE A 9 5.59 16.91 21.20
N GLU A 10 6.64 16.35 21.81
CA GLU A 10 7.17 15.04 21.38
C GLU A 10 6.07 13.99 21.56
N SER A 11 5.72 13.28 20.48
CA SER A 11 4.80 12.15 20.53
C SER A 11 5.34 11.08 21.49
N THR A 12 4.59 10.81 22.56
CA THR A 12 4.91 9.80 23.58
C THR A 12 4.57 8.39 23.10
N GLU A 13 5.02 7.35 23.82
CA GLU A 13 4.71 5.93 23.52
C GLU A 13 3.19 5.60 23.51
N THR A 14 2.36 6.50 24.01
CA THR A 14 0.89 6.43 24.00
C THR A 14 0.23 7.07 22.78
N ASP A 15 0.98 7.71 21.90
CA ASP A 15 0.46 8.27 20.64
C ASP A 15 0.00 7.12 19.72
N PRO A 16 -1.27 7.10 19.28
CA PRO A 16 -1.79 6.05 18.41
C PRO A 16 -0.98 5.87 17.12
N ALA A 17 -0.44 6.95 16.55
CA ALA A 17 0.38 6.87 15.34
C ALA A 17 1.74 6.20 15.63
N VAL A 18 2.34 6.48 16.79
CA VAL A 18 3.58 5.81 17.23
C VAL A 18 3.32 4.32 17.47
N GLN A 19 2.20 3.96 18.09
CA GLN A 19 1.82 2.55 18.30
C GLN A 19 1.59 1.82 16.98
N ALA A 20 0.89 2.45 16.04
CA ALA A 20 0.66 1.90 14.70
C ALA A 20 1.98 1.69 13.93
N GLN A 21 2.91 2.64 14.00
CA GLN A 21 4.26 2.47 13.45
C GLN A 21 4.99 1.29 14.10
N GLY A 22 4.93 1.17 15.43
CA GLY A 22 5.54 0.06 16.17
C GLY A 22 4.99 -1.31 15.75
N ALA A 23 3.66 -1.43 15.62
CA ALA A 23 3.01 -2.66 15.16
C ALA A 23 3.47 -3.06 13.75
N LEU A 24 3.51 -2.11 12.82
CA LEU A 24 4.00 -2.38 11.46
C LEU A 24 5.49 -2.78 11.44
N GLN A 25 6.33 -2.09 12.22
CA GLN A 25 7.75 -2.44 12.33
C GLN A 25 7.95 -3.86 12.89
N GLN A 26 7.11 -4.28 13.85
CA GLN A 26 7.13 -5.63 14.39
C GLN A 26 6.75 -6.67 13.33
N ILE A 27 5.71 -6.42 12.53
CA ILE A 27 5.32 -7.28 11.39
C ILE A 27 6.49 -7.43 10.41
N GLN A 28 7.11 -6.31 10.02
CA GLN A 28 8.25 -6.28 9.11
C GLN A 28 9.47 -7.04 9.68
N GLN A 29 9.73 -6.90 10.98
CA GLN A 29 10.82 -7.60 11.65
C GLN A 29 10.61 -9.11 11.67
N LEU A 30 9.37 -9.57 11.93
CA LEU A 30 9.01 -10.99 11.92
C LEU A 30 9.17 -11.59 10.52
N LEU A 31 8.68 -10.90 9.48
CA LEU A 31 8.83 -11.33 8.08
C LEU A 31 10.30 -11.48 7.70
N ARG A 32 11.11 -10.44 7.98
CA ARG A 32 12.55 -10.47 7.68
C ARG A 32 13.25 -11.59 8.46
N GLY A 33 12.99 -11.70 9.77
CA GLY A 33 13.61 -12.72 10.61
C GLY A 33 13.30 -14.15 10.15
N LYS A 34 12.06 -14.41 9.74
CA LYS A 34 11.67 -15.70 9.16
C LYS A 34 12.40 -15.97 7.85
N LEU A 35 12.49 -14.99 6.95
CA LEU A 35 13.24 -15.15 5.68
C LEU A 35 14.73 -15.40 5.90
N THR A 36 15.36 -14.63 6.79
CA THR A 36 16.78 -14.79 7.15
C THR A 36 17.04 -16.19 7.72
N THR A 37 16.17 -16.68 8.62
CA THR A 37 16.28 -18.03 9.17
C THR A 37 16.19 -19.11 8.09
N LEU A 38 15.32 -18.92 7.10
CA LEU A 38 15.14 -19.87 5.99
C LEU A 38 16.29 -19.82 4.95
N THR A 39 17.14 -18.79 4.98
CA THR A 39 18.20 -18.56 3.97
C THR A 39 19.62 -18.65 4.51
N GLU A 40 19.84 -18.46 5.81
CA GLU A 40 21.17 -18.56 6.45
C GLU A 40 21.58 -19.99 6.81
N VAL A 41 20.62 -20.87 7.05
CA VAL A 41 20.91 -22.25 7.45
C VAL A 41 21.46 -23.01 6.25
N GLU A 42 22.71 -23.48 6.33
CA GLU A 42 23.20 -24.50 5.41
C GLU A 42 22.67 -25.86 5.89
N PRO A 43 21.65 -26.43 5.22
CA PRO A 43 20.98 -27.59 5.75
C PRO A 43 21.85 -28.84 5.55
N VAL A 44 21.84 -29.72 6.55
CA VAL A 44 22.27 -31.11 6.40
C VAL A 44 21.42 -31.76 5.29
N ALA A 45 21.97 -32.76 4.58
CA ALA A 45 21.36 -33.33 3.37
C ALA A 45 19.86 -33.64 3.50
N ASP A 46 19.43 -34.26 4.60
CA ASP A 46 18.04 -34.67 4.83
C ASP A 46 17.07 -33.50 5.09
N ALA A 47 17.59 -32.34 5.52
CA ALA A 47 16.80 -31.15 5.81
C ALA A 47 16.67 -30.19 4.61
N ARG A 48 17.38 -30.44 3.51
CA ARG A 48 17.47 -29.51 2.37
C ARG A 48 16.14 -29.32 1.64
N GLU A 49 15.45 -30.39 1.29
CA GLU A 49 14.14 -30.30 0.61
C GLU A 49 13.02 -29.76 1.52
N PRO A 50 12.91 -30.17 2.79
CA PRO A 50 11.96 -29.54 3.72
C PRO A 50 12.20 -28.03 3.89
N LEU A 51 13.46 -27.60 4.03
CA LEU A 51 13.81 -26.18 4.16
C LEU A 51 13.44 -25.40 2.88
N ARG A 52 13.76 -25.97 1.71
CA ARG A 52 13.40 -25.39 0.41
C ARG A 52 11.89 -25.24 0.25
N THR A 53 11.12 -26.26 0.64
CA THR A 53 9.65 -26.23 0.62
C THR A 53 9.12 -25.12 1.52
N ALA A 54 9.59 -25.04 2.77
CA ALA A 54 9.18 -24.01 3.72
C ALA A 54 9.53 -22.58 3.24
N LEU A 55 10.66 -22.41 2.56
CA LEU A 55 11.07 -21.15 1.94
C LEU A 55 10.14 -20.75 0.79
N ILE A 56 9.85 -21.66 -0.13
CA ILE A 56 8.92 -21.41 -1.24
C ILE A 56 7.53 -21.07 -0.69
N ASP A 57 7.02 -21.85 0.27
CA ASP A 57 5.72 -21.62 0.89
C ASP A 57 5.68 -20.25 1.58
N PHE A 58 6.70 -19.89 2.35
CA PHE A 58 6.78 -18.59 3.00
C PHE A 58 6.77 -17.43 2.00
N CYS A 59 7.57 -17.52 0.93
CA CYS A 59 7.65 -16.49 -0.09
C CYS A 59 6.34 -16.35 -0.89
N THR A 60 5.76 -17.47 -1.32
CA THR A 60 4.54 -17.49 -2.15
C THR A 60 3.27 -17.17 -1.36
N SER A 61 3.27 -17.36 -0.03
CA SER A 61 2.12 -17.07 0.83
C SER A 61 2.29 -15.81 1.67
N ASP A 62 3.09 -15.87 2.74
CA ASP A 62 3.24 -14.82 3.74
C ASP A 62 3.79 -13.53 3.12
N LEU A 63 4.88 -13.61 2.35
CA LEU A 63 5.54 -12.44 1.77
C LEU A 63 4.68 -11.79 0.66
N HIS A 64 4.17 -12.58 -0.28
CA HIS A 64 3.26 -12.07 -1.30
C HIS A 64 2.01 -11.42 -0.69
N ARG A 65 1.41 -12.04 0.35
CA ARG A 65 0.27 -11.45 1.08
C ARG A 65 0.64 -10.12 1.71
N TYR A 66 1.82 -10.01 2.33
CA TYR A 66 2.28 -8.75 2.90
C TYR A 66 2.41 -7.64 1.85
N LEU A 67 3.06 -7.91 0.72
CA LEU A 67 3.24 -6.92 -0.36
C LEU A 67 1.88 -6.44 -0.91
N SER A 68 0.95 -7.37 -1.14
CA SER A 68 -0.41 -7.06 -1.57
C SER A 68 -1.18 -6.24 -0.52
N ALA A 69 -1.03 -6.58 0.76
CA ALA A 69 -1.70 -5.89 1.84
C ALA A 69 -1.17 -4.46 2.03
N CYS A 70 0.15 -4.24 1.93
CA CYS A 70 0.73 -2.91 1.92
C CYS A 70 0.21 -2.07 0.74
N ASP A 71 0.07 -2.67 -0.44
CA ASP A 71 -0.44 -1.94 -1.60
C ASP A 71 -1.87 -1.44 -1.40
N GLN A 72 -2.74 -2.32 -0.89
CA GLN A 72 -4.14 -2.03 -0.65
C GLN A 72 -4.35 -1.06 0.52
N ALA A 73 -3.64 -1.25 1.64
CA ALA A 73 -3.81 -0.44 2.82
C ALA A 73 -3.04 0.88 2.73
N LEU A 74 -1.70 0.80 2.66
CA LEU A 74 -0.80 1.94 2.82
C LEU A 74 -0.63 2.72 1.52
N TYR A 75 -0.29 2.02 0.43
CA TYR A 75 0.11 2.67 -0.82
C TYR A 75 -1.08 3.27 -1.54
N ALA A 76 -2.26 2.66 -1.44
CA ALA A 76 -3.49 3.23 -1.98
C ALA A 76 -3.71 4.66 -1.47
N THR A 77 -3.65 4.85 -0.15
CA THR A 77 -3.80 6.16 0.49
C THR A 77 -2.66 7.11 0.12
N ALA A 78 -1.41 6.66 0.26
CA ALA A 78 -0.24 7.48 -0.06
C ALA A 78 -0.15 7.86 -1.56
N SER A 79 -0.72 7.08 -2.48
CA SER A 79 -0.66 7.41 -3.91
C SER A 79 -1.54 8.59 -4.31
N GLY A 80 -2.52 8.96 -3.47
CA GLY A 80 -3.40 10.09 -3.71
C GLY A 80 -2.70 11.44 -3.63
N ALA A 81 -1.72 11.57 -2.74
CA ALA A 81 -1.02 12.82 -2.50
C ALA A 81 0.18 13.00 -3.44
N ALA A 82 0.40 14.24 -3.91
CA ALA A 82 1.45 14.53 -4.88
C ALA A 82 2.86 14.27 -4.32
N GLU A 83 3.03 14.58 -3.03
CA GLU A 83 4.26 14.48 -2.25
C GLU A 83 4.76 13.03 -2.15
N THR A 84 3.85 12.06 -2.04
CA THR A 84 4.15 10.63 -1.88
C THR A 84 3.94 9.81 -3.14
N ARG A 85 3.36 10.36 -4.21
CA ARG A 85 3.00 9.61 -5.43
C ARG A 85 4.18 8.94 -6.11
N LEU A 86 5.29 9.66 -6.30
CA LEU A 86 6.49 9.11 -6.94
C LEU A 86 7.16 8.03 -6.08
N LEU A 87 7.18 8.23 -4.76
CA LEU A 87 7.65 7.23 -3.81
C LEU A 87 6.83 5.94 -3.90
N VAL A 88 5.50 6.05 -3.90
CA VAL A 88 4.61 4.89 -4.02
C VAL A 88 4.80 4.19 -5.37
N ARG A 89 4.99 4.92 -6.47
CA ARG A 89 5.29 4.33 -7.78
C ARG A 89 6.59 3.52 -7.75
N ALA A 90 7.62 4.01 -7.06
CA ALA A 90 8.87 3.28 -6.86
C ALA A 90 8.66 2.03 -6.00
N LEU A 91 7.96 2.14 -4.86
CA LEU A 91 7.65 1.01 -3.98
C LEU A 91 6.87 -0.09 -4.70
N ARG A 92 5.81 0.26 -5.45
CA ARG A 92 5.06 -0.68 -6.30
C ARG A 92 5.92 -1.34 -7.37
N THR A 93 6.92 -0.63 -7.88
CA THR A 93 7.87 -1.20 -8.85
C THR A 93 8.78 -2.22 -8.20
N THR A 94 9.30 -1.91 -7.00
CA THR A 94 10.10 -2.86 -6.22
C THR A 94 9.28 -4.07 -5.77
N ALA A 95 8.02 -3.89 -5.36
CA ALA A 95 7.12 -5.00 -5.01
C ALA A 95 6.92 -5.95 -6.20
N ARG A 96 6.67 -5.43 -7.40
CA ARG A 96 6.59 -6.28 -8.62
C ARG A 96 7.89 -7.03 -8.92
N VAL A 97 9.04 -6.44 -8.64
CA VAL A 97 10.34 -7.13 -8.78
C VAL A 97 10.47 -8.26 -7.76
N LEU A 98 10.02 -8.04 -6.52
CA LEU A 98 9.95 -9.09 -5.50
C LEU A 98 9.03 -10.23 -5.95
N ASP A 99 7.82 -9.93 -6.43
CA ASP A 99 6.89 -10.94 -6.95
C ASP A 99 7.51 -11.76 -8.08
N GLN A 100 8.20 -11.11 -9.03
CA GLN A 100 8.92 -11.82 -10.10
C GLN A 100 10.01 -12.76 -9.58
N TYR A 101 10.69 -12.40 -8.49
CA TYR A 101 11.67 -13.30 -7.87
C TYR A 101 10.99 -14.43 -7.08
N ILE A 102 9.85 -14.17 -6.44
CA ILE A 102 9.05 -15.20 -5.77
C ILE A 102 8.57 -16.24 -6.79
N ASP A 103 8.06 -15.79 -7.95
CA ASP A 103 7.68 -16.67 -9.05
C ASP A 103 8.86 -17.51 -9.53
N LYS A 104 10.01 -16.88 -9.77
CA LYS A 104 11.25 -17.58 -10.15
C LYS A 104 11.68 -18.61 -9.11
N LEU A 105 11.59 -18.28 -7.83
CA LEU A 105 11.92 -19.20 -6.72
C LEU A 105 11.02 -20.43 -6.75
N SER A 106 9.71 -20.23 -6.96
CA SER A 106 8.75 -21.35 -7.04
C SER A 106 9.01 -22.28 -8.23
N SER A 107 9.59 -21.75 -9.31
CA SER A 107 9.94 -22.50 -10.52
C SER A 107 11.38 -23.04 -10.56
N ALA A 108 12.18 -22.84 -9.50
CA ALA A 108 13.59 -23.20 -9.51
C ALA A 108 13.79 -24.73 -9.47
N ASP A 109 14.59 -25.28 -10.39
CA ASP A 109 14.79 -26.73 -10.53
C ASP A 109 15.79 -27.33 -9.51
N ASP A 110 16.68 -26.50 -8.97
CA ASP A 110 17.77 -26.96 -8.09
C ASP A 110 17.96 -26.07 -6.86
N ALA A 111 18.61 -26.63 -5.83
CA ALA A 111 18.81 -25.96 -4.55
C ALA A 111 19.78 -24.76 -4.62
N THR A 112 20.76 -24.78 -5.52
CA THR A 112 21.72 -23.68 -5.68
C THR A 112 21.04 -22.46 -6.29
N SER A 113 20.26 -22.65 -7.35
CA SER A 113 19.44 -21.60 -7.96
C SER A 113 18.41 -21.05 -6.99
N ALA A 114 17.71 -21.92 -6.25
CA ALA A 114 16.75 -21.50 -5.23
C ALA A 114 17.41 -20.63 -4.13
N ALA A 115 18.59 -21.03 -3.63
CA ALA A 115 19.33 -20.27 -2.63
C ALA A 115 19.78 -18.88 -3.15
N ALA A 116 20.25 -18.81 -4.40
CA ALA A 116 20.64 -17.55 -5.02
C ALA A 116 19.44 -16.59 -5.20
N ILE A 117 18.30 -17.10 -5.66
CA ILE A 117 17.07 -16.32 -5.80
C ILE A 117 16.58 -15.85 -4.42
N ALA A 118 16.60 -16.71 -3.42
CA ALA A 118 16.19 -16.36 -2.07
C ALA A 118 17.04 -15.26 -1.46
N ARG A 119 18.36 -15.27 -1.69
CA ARG A 119 19.25 -14.18 -1.26
C ARG A 119 18.94 -12.87 -1.98
N ALA A 120 18.55 -12.93 -3.26
CA ALA A 120 18.09 -11.76 -4.00
C ALA A 120 16.76 -11.20 -3.44
N ILE A 121 15.81 -12.07 -3.09
CA ILE A 121 14.57 -11.68 -2.41
C ILE A 121 14.88 -11.01 -1.07
N GLU A 122 15.76 -11.59 -0.25
CA GLU A 122 16.12 -11.04 1.05
C GLU A 122 16.72 -9.63 0.94
N ALA A 123 17.68 -9.43 0.02
CA ALA A 123 18.30 -8.13 -0.20
C ALA A 123 17.29 -7.08 -0.71
N ALA A 124 16.46 -7.46 -1.68
CA ALA A 124 15.42 -6.58 -2.23
C ALA A 124 14.35 -6.23 -1.19
N LEU A 125 13.93 -7.21 -0.39
CA LEU A 125 12.96 -7.01 0.68
C LEU A 125 13.52 -6.07 1.75
N TRP A 126 14.76 -6.26 2.17
CA TRP A 126 15.39 -5.36 3.14
C TRP A 126 15.38 -3.90 2.66
N ALA A 127 15.79 -3.65 1.41
CA ALA A 127 15.77 -2.32 0.83
C ALA A 127 14.34 -1.75 0.75
N HIS A 128 13.37 -2.57 0.35
CA HIS A 128 11.96 -2.20 0.25
C HIS A 128 11.38 -1.78 1.61
N LEU A 129 11.52 -2.65 2.63
CA LEU A 129 11.04 -2.38 4.00
C LEU A 129 11.75 -1.19 4.64
N LEU A 130 13.02 -0.96 4.30
CA LEU A 130 13.75 0.20 4.77
C LEU A 130 13.10 1.49 4.26
N VAL A 131 12.77 1.56 2.95
CA VAL A 131 12.10 2.72 2.36
C VAL A 131 10.71 2.92 2.95
N GLU A 132 9.94 1.86 3.16
CA GLU A 132 8.64 1.96 3.84
C GLU A 132 8.81 2.61 5.23
N ARG A 133 9.72 2.06 6.04
CA ARG A 133 9.90 2.51 7.42
C ARG A 133 10.46 3.92 7.54
N THR A 134 11.47 4.27 6.73
CA THR A 134 12.20 5.53 6.91
C THR A 134 11.67 6.68 6.07
N VAL A 135 10.88 6.38 5.03
CA VAL A 135 10.36 7.40 4.11
C VAL A 135 8.84 7.41 4.09
N LEU A 136 8.20 6.26 3.82
CA LEU A 136 6.75 6.22 3.65
C LEU A 136 6.00 6.48 4.95
N LEU A 137 6.38 5.83 6.06
CA LEU A 137 5.66 5.98 7.32
C LEU A 137 5.71 7.40 7.89
N PRO A 138 6.87 8.09 7.95
CA PRO A 138 6.90 9.49 8.33
C PRO A 138 6.04 10.37 7.42
N ALA A 139 6.07 10.11 6.11
CA ALA A 139 5.26 10.87 5.15
C ALA A 139 3.75 10.65 5.34
N LEU A 140 3.32 9.43 5.67
CA LEU A 140 1.92 9.11 6.00
C LEU A 140 1.44 9.80 7.28
N VAL A 141 2.29 9.90 8.32
CA VAL A 141 1.93 10.63 9.55
C VAL A 141 1.72 12.11 9.27
N GLY A 142 2.53 12.71 8.39
CA GLY A 142 2.40 14.10 7.99
C GLY A 142 1.32 14.37 6.94
N LEU A 143 0.70 13.33 6.37
CA LEU A 143 -0.22 13.49 5.25
C LEU A 143 -1.64 13.85 5.74
N PRO A 144 -2.21 15.01 5.35
CA PRO A 144 -3.57 15.35 5.72
C PRO A 144 -4.57 14.29 5.26
N GLY A 145 -5.41 13.82 6.18
CA GLY A 145 -6.44 12.81 5.89
C GLY A 145 -5.94 11.37 5.84
N ALA A 146 -4.66 11.11 6.10
CA ALA A 146 -4.18 9.78 6.43
C ALA A 146 -4.36 9.52 7.94
N ASP A 147 -5.00 8.42 8.28
CA ASP A 147 -5.13 7.92 9.65
C ASP A 147 -4.28 6.65 9.77
N LEU A 148 -3.03 6.82 10.22
CA LEU A 148 -2.09 5.71 10.26
C LEU A 148 -2.58 4.52 11.13
N PRO A 149 -3.15 4.71 12.33
CA PRO A 149 -3.83 3.65 13.07
C PRO A 149 -4.86 2.87 12.24
N ALA A 150 -5.76 3.57 11.55
CA ALA A 150 -6.77 2.91 10.72
C ALA A 150 -6.13 2.15 9.54
N LEU A 151 -5.09 2.70 8.92
CA LEU A 151 -4.37 2.04 7.82
C LEU A 151 -3.62 0.78 8.28
N VAL A 152 -3.07 0.77 9.49
CA VAL A 152 -2.43 -0.42 10.06
C VAL A 152 -3.47 -1.47 10.45
N ALA A 153 -4.64 -1.08 10.96
CA ALA A 153 -5.74 -2.00 11.20
C ALA A 153 -6.28 -2.63 9.89
N ASP A 154 -6.37 -1.84 8.82
CA ASP A 154 -6.67 -2.34 7.45
C ASP A 154 -5.63 -3.38 7.01
N LEU A 155 -4.34 -3.10 7.23
CA LEU A 155 -3.25 -4.03 6.91
C LEU A 155 -3.38 -5.34 7.70
N GLU A 156 -3.57 -5.28 9.01
CA GLU A 156 -3.75 -6.46 9.87
C GLU A 156 -4.94 -7.31 9.43
N THR A 157 -6.06 -6.66 9.10
CA THR A 157 -7.25 -7.33 8.56
C THR A 157 -6.92 -8.11 7.29
N LEU A 158 -6.19 -7.49 6.35
CA LEU A 158 -5.77 -8.15 5.10
C LEU A 158 -4.77 -9.30 5.35
N LEU A 159 -3.82 -9.13 6.26
CA LEU A 159 -2.86 -10.18 6.63
C LEU A 159 -3.56 -11.40 7.25
N GLY A 160 -4.63 -11.16 8.00
CA GLY A 160 -5.54 -12.19 8.54
C GLY A 160 -6.46 -12.85 7.50
N GLY A 161 -6.41 -12.46 6.23
CA GLY A 161 -7.25 -12.98 5.16
C GLY A 161 -8.62 -12.31 5.04
N GLY A 162 -8.85 -11.22 5.77
CA GLY A 162 -10.01 -10.37 5.62
C GLY A 162 -10.01 -9.58 4.31
N ARG A 163 -11.08 -8.81 4.09
CA ARG A 163 -11.22 -7.91 2.94
C ARG A 163 -11.61 -6.52 3.43
N LEU A 164 -11.08 -5.50 2.79
CA LEU A 164 -11.43 -4.12 3.10
C LEU A 164 -12.77 -3.75 2.48
N GLU A 165 -13.51 -2.89 3.17
CA GLU A 165 -14.73 -2.33 2.62
C GLU A 165 -14.43 -1.51 1.36
N SER A 166 -15.22 -1.77 0.32
CA SER A 166 -15.10 -1.14 -0.99
C SER A 166 -16.44 -0.51 -1.33
N PRO A 167 -16.80 0.62 -0.70
CA PRO A 167 -18.12 1.21 -0.88
C PRO A 167 -18.32 1.59 -2.34
N ALA A 168 -19.50 1.25 -2.88
CA ALA A 168 -19.91 1.65 -4.22
C ALA A 168 -20.18 3.16 -4.32
N VAL A 169 -20.45 3.81 -3.18
CA VAL A 169 -20.69 5.25 -3.07
C VAL A 169 -19.72 5.86 -2.07
N VAL A 170 -18.99 6.89 -2.48
CA VAL A 170 -18.13 7.71 -1.62
C VAL A 170 -18.78 9.09 -1.53
N ASP A 171 -19.48 9.33 -0.42
CA ASP A 171 -20.04 10.64 -0.11
C ASP A 171 -19.03 11.46 0.70
N VAL A 172 -18.63 12.61 0.15
CA VAL A 172 -17.63 13.49 0.79
C VAL A 172 -18.24 14.80 1.30
N ARG A 173 -19.56 14.96 1.27
CA ARG A 173 -20.23 16.22 1.65
C ARG A 173 -19.97 16.60 3.10
N GLU A 174 -20.01 15.62 4.00
CA GLU A 174 -19.76 15.78 5.43
C GLU A 174 -18.27 15.74 5.80
N LEU A 175 -17.39 15.39 4.86
CA LEU A 175 -15.95 15.29 5.13
C LEU A 175 -15.29 16.70 5.11
N PRO A 176 -14.35 16.96 6.05
CA PRO A 176 -13.49 18.15 5.99
C PRO A 176 -12.74 18.22 4.66
N HIS A 177 -12.53 19.44 4.13
CA HIS A 177 -11.96 19.65 2.80
C HIS A 177 -10.64 18.90 2.57
N GLY A 178 -9.71 18.96 3.54
CA GLY A 178 -8.41 18.27 3.45
C GLY A 178 -8.48 16.75 3.46
N GLN A 179 -9.60 16.14 3.86
CA GLN A 179 -9.78 14.69 3.92
C GLN A 179 -10.46 14.10 2.68
N ARG A 180 -11.11 14.95 1.86
CA ARG A 180 -11.89 14.50 0.70
C ARG A 180 -11.00 13.84 -0.35
N HIS A 181 -9.99 14.55 -0.84
CA HIS A 181 -9.13 14.05 -1.93
C HIS A 181 -8.38 12.77 -1.53
N PRO A 182 -7.70 12.69 -0.36
CA PRO A 182 -7.07 11.46 0.09
C PRO A 182 -8.04 10.26 0.10
N ARG A 183 -9.26 10.43 0.62
CA ARG A 183 -10.27 9.37 0.67
C ARG A 183 -10.69 8.89 -0.73
N ILE A 184 -10.92 9.83 -1.65
CA ILE A 184 -11.35 9.53 -3.02
C ILE A 184 -10.23 8.83 -3.80
N PHE A 185 -9.00 9.33 -3.71
CA PHE A 185 -7.86 8.71 -4.38
C PHE A 185 -7.50 7.35 -3.78
N ALA A 186 -7.61 7.17 -2.45
CA ALA A 186 -7.44 5.87 -1.82
C ALA A 186 -8.48 4.86 -2.34
N ARG A 187 -9.75 5.27 -2.47
CA ARG A 187 -10.79 4.42 -3.07
C ARG A 187 -10.46 4.04 -4.50
N PHE A 188 -10.07 5.02 -5.32
CA PHE A 188 -9.69 4.80 -6.72
C PHE A 188 -8.46 3.88 -6.87
N ALA A 189 -7.47 4.05 -6.01
CA ALA A 189 -6.24 3.26 -6.04
C ALA A 189 -6.50 1.76 -5.78
N ARG A 190 -7.57 1.43 -5.03
CA ARG A 190 -8.02 0.07 -4.75
C ARG A 190 -8.92 -0.55 -5.82
N LEU A 191 -9.35 0.20 -6.84
CA LEU A 191 -10.18 -0.36 -7.92
C LEU A 191 -9.38 -1.34 -8.77
N ALA A 192 -9.95 -2.51 -9.05
CA ALA A 192 -9.48 -3.37 -10.12
C ALA A 192 -9.78 -2.73 -11.50
N PRO A 193 -9.07 -3.13 -12.57
CA PRO A 193 -9.40 -2.66 -13.93
C PRO A 193 -10.87 -2.91 -14.27
N GLY A 194 -11.56 -1.89 -14.80
CA GLY A 194 -12.98 -1.95 -15.13
C GLY A 194 -13.94 -1.68 -13.97
N GLU A 195 -13.47 -1.64 -12.71
CA GLU A 195 -14.32 -1.29 -11.58
C GLU A 195 -14.58 0.21 -11.47
N THR A 196 -15.69 0.56 -10.80
CA THR A 196 -16.12 1.95 -10.60
C THR A 196 -16.68 2.18 -9.19
N PHE A 197 -16.72 3.46 -8.77
CA PHE A 197 -17.52 3.92 -7.63
C PHE A 197 -18.18 5.27 -7.99
N THR A 198 -19.22 5.62 -7.24
CA THR A 198 -19.91 6.92 -7.36
C THR A 198 -19.39 7.89 -6.29
N LEU A 199 -18.84 9.01 -6.71
CA LEU A 199 -18.51 10.16 -5.86
C LEU A 199 -19.74 11.05 -5.70
N VAL A 200 -20.12 11.38 -4.47
CA VAL A 200 -21.16 12.38 -4.15
C VAL A 200 -20.51 13.61 -3.54
N ASN A 201 -20.73 14.78 -4.14
CA ASN A 201 -20.15 16.06 -3.70
C ASN A 201 -21.20 17.18 -3.68
N ASN A 202 -20.93 18.23 -2.91
CA ASN A 202 -21.82 19.41 -2.79
C ASN A 202 -21.60 20.46 -3.90
N HIS A 203 -20.64 20.24 -4.80
CA HIS A 203 -20.33 21.13 -5.92
C HIS A 203 -19.67 20.33 -7.05
N ASP A 204 -19.55 20.93 -8.24
CA ASP A 204 -18.85 20.33 -9.38
C ASP A 204 -17.36 20.10 -9.05
N PRO A 205 -16.86 18.85 -9.02
CA PRO A 205 -15.48 18.53 -8.64
C PRO A 205 -14.46 18.75 -9.77
N LYS A 206 -14.55 19.87 -10.51
CA LYS A 206 -13.60 20.20 -11.60
C LYS A 206 -12.14 20.19 -11.16
N PRO A 207 -11.75 20.76 -9.99
CA PRO A 207 -10.36 20.71 -9.54
C PRO A 207 -9.87 19.27 -9.33
N LEU A 208 -10.69 18.45 -8.68
CA LEU A 208 -10.40 17.03 -8.45
C LEU A 208 -10.24 16.27 -9.77
N ARG A 209 -11.10 16.51 -10.78
CA ARG A 209 -10.95 15.90 -12.12
C ARG A 209 -9.60 16.24 -12.75
N ARG A 210 -9.12 17.48 -12.61
CA ARG A 210 -7.80 17.90 -13.12
C ARG A 210 -6.66 17.18 -12.38
N GLU A 211 -6.78 17.01 -11.08
CA GLU A 211 -5.81 16.23 -10.29
C GLU A 211 -5.78 14.77 -10.72
N PHE A 212 -6.94 14.16 -10.99
CA PHE A 212 -7.01 12.82 -11.58
C PHE A 212 -6.31 12.73 -12.92
N GLN A 213 -6.53 13.69 -13.82
CA GLN A 213 -5.85 13.73 -15.12
C GLN A 213 -4.33 13.82 -14.99
N ALA A 214 -3.83 14.59 -14.03
CA ALA A 214 -2.40 14.72 -13.78
C ALA A 214 -1.79 13.47 -13.11
N ALA A 215 -2.54 12.83 -12.21
CA ALA A 215 -2.06 11.69 -11.43
C ALA A 215 -2.18 10.35 -12.17
N TYR A 216 -3.23 10.19 -12.99
CA TYR A 216 -3.62 8.96 -13.66
C TYR A 216 -3.96 9.23 -15.14
N PRO A 217 -3.02 9.78 -15.93
CA PRO A 217 -3.27 10.04 -17.35
C PRO A 217 -3.70 8.73 -18.03
N ASP A 218 -4.82 8.80 -18.75
CA ASP A 218 -5.42 7.70 -19.51
C ASP A 218 -5.77 6.44 -18.71
N ALA A 219 -5.76 6.48 -17.37
CA ALA A 219 -6.03 5.32 -16.52
C ALA A 219 -7.37 5.38 -15.78
N PHE A 220 -8.15 6.45 -15.94
CA PHE A 220 -9.45 6.65 -15.28
C PHE A 220 -10.57 7.05 -16.26
N THR A 221 -11.80 6.80 -15.83
CA THR A 221 -13.03 7.31 -16.44
C THR A 221 -13.73 8.27 -15.49
N TRP A 222 -14.46 9.24 -16.05
CA TRP A 222 -15.16 10.28 -15.30
C TRP A 222 -16.48 10.62 -15.98
N GLU A 223 -17.58 10.10 -15.44
CA GLU A 223 -18.92 10.26 -15.99
C GLU A 223 -19.81 11.01 -15.01
N TYR A 224 -20.45 12.09 -15.45
CA TYR A 224 -21.45 12.77 -14.63
C TYR A 224 -22.75 11.96 -14.65
N VAL A 225 -23.15 11.45 -13.48
CA VAL A 225 -24.44 10.79 -13.26
C VAL A 225 -25.50 11.84 -12.93
N GLU A 226 -25.13 12.86 -12.15
CA GLU A 226 -26.00 13.98 -11.79
C GLU A 226 -25.19 15.27 -11.72
N SER A 227 -25.76 16.36 -12.27
CA SER A 227 -25.09 17.65 -12.41
C SER A 227 -25.89 18.80 -11.80
N GLY A 228 -26.01 18.82 -10.46
CA GLY A 228 -26.46 19.96 -9.68
C GLY A 228 -27.87 20.49 -9.97
N PRO A 229 -28.31 21.55 -9.24
CA PRO A 229 -27.57 22.28 -8.22
C PRO A 229 -27.61 21.64 -6.81
N GLU A 230 -28.51 20.68 -6.55
CA GLU A 230 -28.71 20.10 -5.21
C GLU A 230 -27.61 19.13 -4.80
N GLN A 231 -27.12 18.32 -5.74
CA GLN A 231 -26.01 17.40 -5.55
C GLN A 231 -25.28 17.11 -6.86
N TRP A 232 -24.03 16.69 -6.74
CA TRP A 232 -23.21 16.25 -7.88
C TRP A 232 -22.81 14.80 -7.68
N GLN A 233 -23.15 13.95 -8.65
CA GLN A 233 -22.79 12.55 -8.65
C GLN A 233 -21.91 12.23 -9.85
N ILE A 234 -20.74 11.66 -9.60
CA ILE A 234 -19.76 11.31 -10.63
C ILE A 234 -19.43 9.84 -10.49
N ARG A 235 -19.60 9.07 -11.55
CA ARG A 235 -19.04 7.72 -11.63
C ARG A 235 -17.57 7.83 -12.04
N VAL A 236 -16.69 7.39 -11.14
CA VAL A 236 -15.25 7.34 -11.34
C VAL A 236 -14.85 5.88 -11.49
N GLY A 237 -14.15 5.55 -12.57
CA GLY A 237 -13.75 4.17 -12.86
C GLY A 237 -12.29 4.03 -13.24
N ARG A 238 -11.71 2.86 -13.02
CA ARG A 238 -10.39 2.50 -13.56
C ARG A 238 -10.58 1.90 -14.94
N GLN A 239 -9.79 2.33 -15.92
CA GLN A 239 -9.87 1.73 -17.26
C GLN A 239 -9.58 0.23 -17.20
N ALA A 240 -10.35 -0.56 -17.94
CA ALA A 240 -9.99 -1.95 -18.19
C ALA A 240 -8.68 -1.94 -18.98
N GLY A 241 -7.69 -2.73 -18.55
CA GLY A 241 -6.49 -2.90 -19.36
C GLY A 241 -6.91 -3.40 -20.73
N THR A 242 -6.43 -2.76 -21.80
CA THR A 242 -6.42 -3.39 -23.11
C THR A 242 -5.57 -4.64 -22.99
N GLU A 243 -6.22 -5.81 -22.90
CA GLU A 243 -5.55 -7.08 -23.14
C GLU A 243 -5.08 -7.05 -24.61
N ASP A 244 -3.78 -6.81 -24.80
CA ASP A 244 -3.04 -7.05 -26.05
C ASP A 244 -2.13 -8.26 -25.85
#